data_AF-A0A420EQU7-F1
#
_entry.id   AF-A0A420EQU7-F1
#
_cell.length_a   1.000
_cell.length_b   1.000
_cell.length_c   1.000
_cell.angle_alpha   90.00
_cell.angle_beta   90.00
_cell.angle_gamma   90.00
#
_symmetry.space_group_name_H-M   'P 1'
#
loop_
_entity.id
_entity.type
_entity.pdbx_description
1 polymer ?
#
loop_
_entity_poly.entity_id
_entity_poly.type
_entity_poly.pdbx_seq_one_letter_code
_entity_poly.pdbx_strand_id
1 'polypeptide(L)'
;MAKLYFYYASMNAGKSTTLLQADFNYRERGMATMLWTAALDSRSQGKPIESRIGLEADAHLFDKSTDMWQQVTAAHRVEPLACVLVDEAQFLSKEQAWQCARLADEGGIPVLCYGLRTDFQGELFPGSAILLGIADALIELKAVCHCGRKATMNLRVDEGGGAVKAGAQTEIGGNERYVALCRRHFSEALND
;
A
#
# COMPACT_ATOMS: atom_id res chain seq x y z
N MET A 1 22.63 3.47 6.44
CA MET A 1 22.13 3.94 5.13
C MET A 1 20.61 3.82 5.18
N ALA A 2 19.88 4.84 4.74
CA ALA A 2 18.44 4.74 4.58
C ALA A 2 18.11 3.64 3.56
N LYS A 3 16.88 3.13 3.60
CA LYS A 3 16.43 2.01 2.78
C LYS A 3 15.03 2.24 2.26
N LEU A 4 14.75 1.65 1.11
CA LEU A 4 13.40 1.49 0.58
C LEU A 4 12.83 0.14 1.05
N TYR A 5 11.71 0.19 1.75
CA TYR A 5 10.99 -0.99 2.22
C TYR A 5 9.69 -1.14 1.44
N PHE A 6 9.37 -2.36 1.03
CA PHE A 6 8.05 -2.70 0.52
C PHE A 6 7.33 -3.70 1.43
N TYR A 7 6.35 -3.18 2.16
CA TYR A 7 5.39 -3.94 2.95
C TYR A 7 4.22 -4.34 2.05
N TYR A 8 4.23 -5.58 1.59
CA TYR A 8 3.23 -6.08 0.66
C TYR A 8 2.31 -7.11 1.31
N ALA A 9 1.07 -7.16 0.83
CA ALA A 9 0.10 -8.14 1.31
C ALA A 9 -1.07 -8.37 0.35
N SER A 10 -1.92 -9.33 0.67
CA SER A 10 -3.31 -9.32 0.22
C SER A 10 -4.11 -8.24 1.00
N MET A 11 -5.36 -8.03 0.60
CA MET A 11 -6.32 -7.27 1.40
C MET A 11 -6.48 -7.91 2.79
N ASN A 12 -6.93 -7.11 3.75
CA ASN A 12 -7.23 -7.51 5.12
C ASN A 12 -6.02 -7.96 5.95
N ALA A 13 -4.79 -7.70 5.50
CA ALA A 13 -3.56 -8.03 6.23
C ALA A 13 -3.08 -6.94 7.21
N GLY A 14 -3.85 -5.86 7.41
CA GLY A 14 -3.50 -4.79 8.36
C GLY A 14 -2.47 -3.76 7.88
N LYS A 15 -2.31 -3.57 6.55
CA LYS A 15 -1.31 -2.63 5.97
C LYS A 15 -1.35 -1.23 6.60
N SER A 16 -2.50 -0.54 6.53
CA SER A 16 -2.66 0.81 7.07
C SER A 16 -2.51 0.84 8.59
N THR A 17 -2.90 -0.21 9.32
CA THR A 17 -2.62 -0.33 10.77
C THR A 17 -1.12 -0.36 11.04
N THR A 18 -0.36 -1.18 10.32
CA THR A 18 1.10 -1.27 10.48
C THR A 18 1.79 0.05 10.09
N LEU A 19 1.30 0.73 9.05
CA LEU A 19 1.78 2.06 8.66
C LEU A 19 1.56 3.07 9.79
N LEU A 20 0.33 3.19 10.30
CA LEU A 20 -0.02 4.14 11.35
C LEU A 20 0.69 3.84 12.68
N GLN A 21 0.93 2.56 12.99
CA GLN A 21 1.76 2.18 14.13
C GLN A 21 3.21 2.61 13.95
N ALA A 22 3.78 2.46 12.75
CA ALA A 22 5.13 2.92 12.46
C ALA A 22 5.23 4.45 12.58
N ASP A 23 4.29 5.19 12.02
CA ASP A 23 4.18 6.65 12.16
C ASP A 23 4.13 7.07 13.63
N PHE A 24 3.23 6.47 14.41
CA PHE A 24 3.10 6.74 15.84
C PHE A 24 4.43 6.56 16.59
N ASN A 25 5.16 5.46 16.32
CA ASN A 25 6.44 5.18 16.98
C ASN A 25 7.52 6.24 16.67
N TYR A 26 7.55 6.81 15.46
CA TYR A 26 8.46 7.91 15.14
C TYR A 26 8.05 9.18 15.89
N ARG A 27 6.76 9.54 15.82
CA ARG A 27 6.24 10.77 16.43
C ARG A 27 6.36 10.77 17.96
N GLU A 28 6.18 9.63 18.62
CA GLU A 28 6.38 9.48 20.07
C GLU A 28 7.80 9.86 20.49
N ARG A 29 8.78 9.70 19.59
CA ARG A 29 10.19 10.07 19.81
C ARG A 29 10.53 11.48 19.33
N GLY A 30 9.53 12.29 18.99
CA GLY A 30 9.71 13.63 18.44
C GLY A 30 10.30 13.66 17.03
N MET A 31 10.19 12.56 16.28
CA MET A 31 10.70 12.47 14.91
C MET A 31 9.60 12.78 13.90
N ALA A 32 9.88 13.70 12.98
CA ALA A 32 8.95 14.09 11.93
C ALA A 32 8.80 13.00 10.86
N THR A 33 7.59 12.80 10.37
CA THR A 33 7.23 11.84 9.32
C THR A 33 6.35 12.51 8.27
N MET A 34 6.36 11.96 7.06
CA MET A 34 5.48 12.41 5.98
C MET A 34 4.70 11.21 5.42
N LEU A 35 3.37 11.29 5.48
CA LEU A 35 2.46 10.23 5.06
C LEU A 35 1.87 10.58 3.69
N TRP A 36 1.77 9.57 2.84
CA TRP A 36 1.21 9.66 1.50
C TRP A 36 0.17 8.56 1.26
N THR A 37 -0.86 8.85 0.48
CA THR A 37 -1.79 7.84 -0.05
C THR A 37 -2.26 8.23 -1.44
N ALA A 38 -2.79 7.29 -2.21
CA ALA A 38 -3.23 7.53 -3.57
C ALA A 38 -4.46 8.45 -3.60
N ALA A 39 -4.48 9.40 -4.54
CA ALA A 39 -5.65 10.19 -4.89
C ALA A 39 -6.66 9.31 -5.65
N LEU A 40 -7.36 8.44 -4.93
CA LEU A 40 -8.46 7.64 -5.47
C LEU A 40 -9.72 8.49 -5.47
N ASP A 41 -10.41 8.51 -6.62
CA ASP A 41 -11.46 9.48 -6.94
C ASP A 41 -12.55 9.58 -5.86
N SER A 42 -12.68 10.82 -5.35
CA SER A 42 -13.79 11.42 -4.59
C SER A 42 -14.59 10.50 -3.64
N ARG A 43 -14.25 10.51 -2.33
CA ARG A 43 -15.29 10.44 -1.25
C ARG A 43 -14.87 10.60 0.21
N SER A 44 -13.60 10.73 0.60
CA SER A 44 -13.28 10.92 2.02
C SER A 44 -13.39 12.40 2.42
N GLN A 45 -14.55 12.81 2.95
CA GLN A 45 -14.67 14.04 3.75
C GLN A 45 -14.00 13.87 5.14
N GLY A 46 -12.79 13.31 5.19
CA GLY A 46 -12.10 12.89 6.42
C GLY A 46 -10.61 12.62 6.19
N LYS A 47 -9.97 11.97 7.16
CA LYS A 47 -8.54 11.64 7.11
C LYS A 47 -8.26 10.64 5.97
N PRO A 48 -7.27 10.90 5.08
CA PRO A 48 -7.08 10.07 3.88
C PRO A 48 -6.58 8.64 4.15
N ILE A 49 -5.95 8.39 5.29
CA ILE A 49 -5.55 7.04 5.71
C ILE A 49 -6.38 6.64 6.92
N GLU A 50 -7.21 5.61 6.74
CA GLU A 50 -8.01 4.98 7.78
C GLU A 50 -7.73 3.47 7.80
N SER A 51 -7.47 2.94 8.99
CA SER A 51 -7.33 1.50 9.20
C SER A 51 -8.64 0.87 9.66
N ARG A 52 -8.82 -0.43 9.41
CA ARG A 52 -10.02 -1.19 9.83
C ARG A 52 -10.28 -1.24 11.33
N ILE A 53 -9.29 -0.89 12.14
CA ILE A 53 -9.41 -0.86 13.60
C ILE A 53 -9.63 0.56 14.13
N GLY A 54 -9.93 1.53 13.26
CA GLY A 54 -10.27 2.91 13.62
C GLY A 54 -9.09 3.84 13.88
N LEU A 55 -7.86 3.46 13.51
CA LEU A 55 -6.74 4.41 13.48
C LEU A 55 -6.79 5.24 12.20
N GLU A 56 -6.54 6.54 12.32
CA GLU A 56 -6.61 7.49 11.21
C GLU A 56 -5.51 8.56 11.27
N ALA A 57 -4.93 8.91 10.12
CA ALA A 57 -4.00 10.03 9.99
C ALA A 57 -4.25 10.87 8.73
N ASP A 58 -3.93 12.17 8.85
CA ASP A 58 -3.81 13.03 7.69
C ASP A 58 -2.61 12.59 6.83
N ALA A 59 -2.77 12.69 5.52
CA ALA A 59 -1.74 12.32 4.56
C ALA A 59 -1.82 13.20 3.32
N HIS A 60 -0.69 13.33 2.65
CA HIS A 60 -0.63 13.91 1.32
C HIS A 60 -1.22 12.95 0.30
N LEU A 61 -1.89 13.49 -0.71
CA LEU A 61 -2.41 12.70 -1.82
C LEU A 61 -1.40 12.71 -2.96
N PHE A 62 -1.12 11.53 -3.53
CA PHE A 62 -0.37 11.42 -4.79
C PHE A 62 -1.27 10.96 -5.93
N ASP A 63 -1.09 11.59 -7.08
CA ASP A 63 -1.63 11.16 -8.37
C ASP A 63 -0.47 10.93 -9.36
N LYS A 64 -0.79 10.62 -10.62
CA LYS A 64 0.24 10.37 -11.65
C LYS A 64 1.16 11.57 -11.96
N SER A 65 0.74 12.78 -11.60
CA SER A 65 1.50 14.02 -11.83
C SER A 65 2.38 14.40 -10.63
N THR A 66 2.20 13.73 -9.50
CA THR A 66 2.90 14.04 -8.26
C THR A 66 4.39 13.66 -8.34
N ASP A 67 5.27 14.65 -8.18
CA ASP A 67 6.70 14.45 -7.99
C ASP A 67 7.01 14.23 -6.51
N MET A 68 7.18 12.95 -6.13
CA MET A 68 7.44 12.55 -4.74
C MET A 68 8.77 13.10 -4.24
N TRP A 69 9.78 13.13 -5.11
CA TRP A 69 11.11 13.62 -4.76
C TRP A 69 11.08 15.11 -4.43
N GLN A 70 10.46 15.91 -5.30
CA GLN A 70 10.39 17.36 -5.12
C GLN A 70 9.64 17.72 -3.83
N GLN A 71 8.47 17.13 -3.61
CA GLN A 71 7.64 17.47 -2.45
C GLN A 71 8.28 17.04 -1.13
N VAL A 72 8.81 15.82 -1.05
CA VAL A 72 9.47 15.32 0.16
C VAL A 72 10.73 16.11 0.46
N THR A 73 11.60 16.36 -0.52
CA THR A 73 12.84 17.10 -0.27
C THR A 73 12.61 18.57 0.06
N ALA A 74 11.53 19.18 -0.44
CA ALA A 74 11.13 20.52 -0.04
C ALA A 74 10.72 20.56 1.44
N ALA A 75 9.89 19.62 1.91
CA ALA A 75 9.51 19.50 3.31
C ALA A 75 10.72 19.19 4.21
N HIS A 76 11.57 18.25 3.79
CA HIS A 76 12.76 17.83 4.54
C HIS A 76 13.77 18.97 4.79
N ARG A 77 13.84 19.95 3.87
CA ARG A 77 14.69 21.15 4.05
C ARG A 77 14.18 22.10 5.13
N VAL A 78 12.87 22.09 5.41
CA VAL A 78 12.25 22.92 6.45
C VAL A 78 12.33 22.20 7.79
N GLU A 79 11.95 20.93 7.82
CA GLU A 79 12.00 20.06 8.99
C GLU A 79 12.54 18.69 8.57
N PRO A 80 13.68 18.24 9.12
CA PRO A 80 14.25 16.96 8.76
C PRO A 80 13.30 15.79 9.05
N LEU A 81 12.74 15.22 7.99
CA LEU A 81 11.94 14.00 8.02
C LEU A 81 12.81 12.79 8.38
N ALA A 82 12.37 12.03 9.39
CA ALA A 82 12.99 10.77 9.79
C ALA A 82 12.47 9.58 8.98
N CYS A 83 11.29 9.68 8.36
CA CYS A 83 10.67 8.62 7.58
C CYS A 83 9.59 9.17 6.63
N VAL A 84 9.49 8.56 5.45
CA VAL A 84 8.35 8.74 4.53
C VAL A 84 7.57 7.44 4.49
N LEU A 85 6.25 7.52 4.70
CA LEU A 85 5.35 6.38 4.65
C LEU A 85 4.36 6.56 3.50
N VAL A 86 4.24 5.56 2.64
CA VAL A 86 3.36 5.60 1.45
C VAL A 86 2.36 4.46 1.54
N ASP A 87 1.09 4.77 1.79
CA ASP A 87 -0.01 3.81 1.68
C ASP A 87 -0.46 3.65 0.22
N GLU A 88 -1.16 2.56 -0.05
CA GLU A 88 -1.69 2.19 -1.37
C GLU A 88 -0.63 2.28 -2.49
N ALA A 89 0.61 1.92 -2.15
CA ALA A 89 1.79 2.05 -3.01
C ALA A 89 1.70 1.24 -4.32
N GLN A 90 0.75 0.33 -4.43
CA GLN A 90 0.48 -0.37 -5.70
C GLN A 90 0.05 0.59 -6.83
N PHE A 91 -0.45 1.78 -6.48
CA PHE A 91 -0.87 2.81 -7.44
C PHE A 91 0.26 3.76 -7.86
N LEU A 92 1.46 3.63 -7.30
CA LEU A 92 2.62 4.39 -7.76
C LEU A 92 2.90 4.09 -9.23
N SER A 93 3.28 5.12 -9.98
CA SER A 93 3.91 4.89 -11.28
C SER A 93 5.30 4.29 -11.10
N LYS A 94 5.89 3.80 -12.20
CA LYS A 94 7.28 3.35 -12.20
C LYS A 94 8.22 4.47 -11.76
N GLU A 95 8.00 5.67 -12.26
CA GLU A 95 8.80 6.85 -11.96
C GLU A 95 8.70 7.21 -10.48
N GLN A 96 7.51 7.17 -9.90
CA GLN A 96 7.30 7.45 -8.47
C GLN A 96 7.95 6.40 -7.57
N ALA A 97 7.89 5.11 -7.93
CA ALA A 97 8.60 4.07 -7.19
C ALA A 97 10.13 4.29 -7.20
N TRP A 98 10.69 4.73 -8.34
CA TRP A 98 12.11 5.12 -8.42
C TRP A 98 12.42 6.41 -7.66
N GLN A 99 11.49 7.36 -7.59
CA GLN A 99 11.64 8.54 -6.72
C GLN A 99 11.69 8.13 -5.24
N CYS A 100 10.91 7.14 -4.81
CA CYS A 100 10.99 6.57 -3.46
C CYS A 100 12.37 5.94 -3.17
N ALA A 101 12.94 5.18 -4.13
CA ALA A 101 14.31 4.67 -3.99
C ALA A 101 15.33 5.81 -3.89
N ARG A 102 15.21 6.80 -4.76
CA ARG A 102 16.08 7.99 -4.76
C ARG A 102 16.05 8.73 -3.42
N LEU A 103 14.88 8.85 -2.78
CA LEU A 103 14.75 9.46 -1.44
C LEU A 103 15.57 8.72 -0.38
N ALA A 104 15.68 7.40 -0.46
CA ALA A 104 16.54 6.62 0.42
C ALA A 104 18.02 6.82 0.07
N ASP A 105 18.38 6.69 -1.21
CA ASP A 105 19.77 6.69 -1.67
C ASP A 105 20.44 8.06 -1.58
N GLU A 106 19.79 9.08 -2.15
CA GLU A 106 20.31 10.44 -2.25
C GLU A 106 19.78 11.33 -1.12
N GLY A 107 18.53 11.14 -0.73
CA GLY A 107 17.91 11.93 0.33
C GLY A 107 18.33 11.48 1.74
N GLY A 108 18.79 10.24 1.90
CA GLY A 108 19.11 9.67 3.20
C GLY A 108 17.87 9.47 4.10
N ILE A 109 16.66 9.45 3.51
CA ILE A 109 15.40 9.33 4.24
C ILE A 109 14.82 7.92 4.02
N PRO A 110 14.61 7.11 5.07
CA PRO A 110 13.94 5.82 4.95
C PRO A 110 12.53 5.98 4.33
N VAL A 111 12.19 5.11 3.38
CA VAL A 111 10.87 5.11 2.74
C VAL A 111 10.20 3.76 2.93
N LEU A 112 9.02 3.76 3.53
CA LEU A 112 8.21 2.57 3.78
C LEU A 112 6.95 2.61 2.90
N CYS A 113 6.94 1.78 1.86
CA CYS A 113 5.81 1.63 0.95
C CYS A 113 4.93 0.46 1.39
N TYR A 114 3.62 0.69 1.51
CA TYR A 114 2.62 -0.30 1.89
C TYR A 114 1.67 -0.50 0.71
N GLY A 115 1.52 -1.73 0.21
CA GLY A 115 0.69 -1.95 -0.97
C GLY A 115 0.20 -3.38 -1.18
N LEU A 116 -0.78 -3.52 -2.06
CA LEU A 116 -1.23 -4.83 -2.53
C LEU A 116 -0.25 -5.41 -3.53
N ARG A 117 0.07 -6.71 -3.41
CA ARG A 117 0.97 -7.37 -4.37
C ARG A 117 0.32 -7.54 -5.75
N THR A 118 -0.87 -8.14 -5.75
CA THR A 118 -1.61 -8.50 -6.96
C THR A 118 -3.04 -7.99 -6.87
N ASP A 119 -3.65 -7.78 -8.03
CA ASP A 119 -5.06 -7.48 -8.16
C ASP A 119 -5.94 -8.73 -7.96
N PHE A 120 -7.22 -8.60 -8.34
CA PHE A 120 -8.20 -9.66 -8.18
C PHE A 120 -8.08 -10.81 -9.18
N GLN A 121 -7.33 -10.61 -10.26
CA GLN A 121 -7.03 -11.62 -11.27
C GLN A 121 -5.72 -12.35 -10.95
N GLY A 122 -4.98 -11.89 -9.93
CA GLY A 122 -3.68 -12.43 -9.58
C GLY A 122 -2.53 -11.77 -10.34
N GLU A 123 -2.79 -10.74 -11.13
CA GLU A 123 -1.79 -9.98 -11.85
C GLU A 123 -1.11 -8.96 -10.92
N LEU A 124 0.19 -8.73 -11.11
CA LEU A 124 0.91 -7.74 -10.32
C LEU A 124 0.37 -6.34 -10.61
N PHE A 125 0.16 -5.55 -9.56
CA PHE A 125 -0.03 -4.13 -9.75
C PHE A 125 1.26 -3.48 -10.28
N PRO A 126 1.18 -2.49 -11.18
CA PRO A 126 2.37 -1.87 -11.77
C PRO A 126 3.35 -1.29 -10.74
N GLY A 127 2.88 -0.51 -9.76
CA GLY A 127 3.74 0.05 -8.72
C GLY A 127 4.39 -1.04 -7.86
N SER A 128 3.61 -2.05 -7.48
CA SER A 128 4.10 -3.21 -6.72
C SER A 128 5.11 -4.04 -7.48
N ALA A 129 4.95 -4.21 -8.80
CA ALA A 129 5.92 -4.93 -9.62
C ALA A 129 7.29 -4.24 -9.60
N ILE A 130 7.32 -2.91 -9.66
CA ILE A 130 8.55 -2.14 -9.56
C ILE A 130 9.14 -2.24 -8.16
N LEU A 131 8.35 -2.03 -7.11
CA LEU A 131 8.81 -2.10 -5.72
C LEU A 131 9.37 -3.49 -5.35
N LEU A 132 8.76 -4.57 -5.84
CA LEU A 132 9.30 -5.93 -5.69
C LEU A 132 10.68 -6.10 -6.33
N GLY A 133 10.97 -5.35 -7.39
CA GLY A 133 12.24 -5.41 -8.10
C GLY A 133 13.34 -4.55 -7.48
N ILE A 134 12.99 -3.44 -6.83
CA ILE A 134 13.97 -2.41 -6.43
C ILE A 134 14.10 -2.16 -4.92
N ALA A 135 13.14 -2.59 -4.10
CA ALA A 135 13.20 -2.32 -2.66
C ALA A 135 14.32 -3.13 -1.96
N ASP A 136 15.02 -2.51 -1.02
CA ASP A 136 16.06 -3.15 -0.20
C ASP A 136 15.52 -4.23 0.73
N ALA A 137 14.24 -4.11 1.11
CA ALA A 137 13.59 -5.02 2.04
C ALA A 137 12.14 -5.28 1.62
N LEU A 138 11.82 -6.56 1.47
CA LEU A 138 10.48 -7.05 1.15
C LEU A 138 9.86 -7.68 2.40
N ILE A 139 8.81 -7.06 2.93
CA ILE A 139 8.12 -7.51 4.15
C ILE A 139 6.71 -7.94 3.80
N GLU A 140 6.41 -9.24 3.94
CA GLU A 140 5.08 -9.76 3.69
C GLU A 140 4.22 -9.67 4.96
N LEU A 141 3.16 -8.86 4.93
CA LEU A 141 2.14 -8.88 5.98
C LEU A 141 1.15 -10.01 5.71
N LYS A 142 0.86 -10.79 6.76
CA LYS A 142 0.10 -12.05 6.63
C LYS A 142 -1.38 -11.80 6.91
N ALA A 143 -2.22 -12.10 5.94
CA ALA A 143 -3.64 -12.38 6.18
C ALA A 143 -3.87 -13.90 6.26
N VAL A 144 -5.06 -14.28 6.71
CA VAL A 144 -5.45 -15.67 6.91
C VAL A 144 -6.60 -16.02 5.99
N CYS A 145 -6.44 -17.07 5.20
CA CYS A 145 -7.52 -17.67 4.42
C CYS A 145 -8.41 -18.48 5.35
N HIS A 146 -9.68 -18.71 4.99
CA HIS A 146 -10.60 -19.51 5.81
C HIS A 146 -10.13 -20.95 6.10
N CYS A 147 -9.16 -21.50 5.36
CA CYS A 147 -8.50 -22.78 5.73
C CYS A 147 -7.38 -22.66 6.77
N GLY A 148 -7.13 -21.48 7.33
CA GLY A 148 -6.01 -21.22 8.24
C GLY A 148 -4.65 -21.04 7.55
N ARG A 149 -4.54 -21.29 6.24
CA ARG A 149 -3.31 -20.99 5.47
C ARG A 149 -3.16 -19.50 5.25
N LYS A 150 -1.92 -19.05 5.03
CA LYS A 150 -1.61 -17.68 4.62
C LYS A 150 -2.41 -17.31 3.37
N ALA A 151 -3.15 -16.21 3.44
CA ALA A 151 -3.80 -15.62 2.28
C ALA A 151 -2.78 -14.80 1.48
N THR A 152 -2.77 -14.99 0.16
CA THR A 152 -1.84 -14.34 -0.77
C THR A 152 -2.51 -13.81 -2.03
N MET A 153 -3.82 -14.04 -2.16
CA MET A 153 -4.64 -13.66 -3.32
C MET A 153 -5.83 -12.83 -2.85
N ASN A 154 -6.35 -11.99 -3.75
CA ASN A 154 -7.52 -11.15 -3.51
C ASN A 154 -8.64 -11.63 -4.43
N LEU A 155 -9.64 -12.35 -3.93
CA LEU A 155 -10.81 -12.69 -4.76
C LEU A 155 -11.78 -11.52 -4.76
N ARG A 156 -12.23 -11.07 -5.93
CA ARG A 156 -13.38 -10.17 -6.04
C ARG A 156 -14.67 -10.99 -6.15
N VAL A 157 -15.68 -10.61 -5.38
CA VAL A 157 -17.01 -11.24 -5.37
C VAL A 157 -18.12 -10.27 -5.77
N ASP A 158 -19.17 -10.77 -6.39
CA ASP A 158 -20.39 -10.00 -6.70
C ASP A 158 -21.33 -9.91 -5.48
N GLU A 159 -22.49 -9.27 -5.65
CA GLU A 159 -23.50 -9.12 -4.58
C GLU A 159 -24.09 -10.45 -4.09
N GLY A 160 -24.01 -11.51 -4.90
CA GLY A 160 -24.42 -12.87 -4.54
C GLY A 160 -23.30 -13.72 -3.95
N GLY A 161 -22.08 -13.17 -3.80
CA GLY A 161 -20.90 -13.91 -3.34
C GLY A 161 -20.22 -14.74 -4.42
N GLY A 162 -20.62 -14.61 -5.68
CA GLY A 162 -20.02 -15.29 -6.82
C GLY A 162 -18.66 -14.69 -7.20
N ALA A 163 -17.72 -15.55 -7.62
CA ALA A 163 -16.38 -15.11 -8.03
C ALA A 163 -16.40 -14.33 -9.35
N VAL A 164 -15.77 -13.15 -9.36
CA VAL A 164 -15.67 -12.30 -10.56
C VAL A 164 -14.33 -12.50 -11.25
N LYS A 165 -14.35 -13.00 -12.49
CA LYS A 165 -13.14 -13.33 -13.28
C LYS A 165 -12.56 -12.18 -14.12
N ALA A 166 -13.40 -11.23 -14.52
CA ALA A 166 -13.02 -10.16 -15.44
C ALA A 166 -13.66 -8.81 -15.06
N GLY A 167 -13.00 -7.72 -15.43
CA GLY A 167 -13.47 -6.35 -15.18
C GLY A 167 -12.29 -5.40 -14.95
N ALA A 168 -12.59 -4.14 -14.66
CA ALA A 168 -11.55 -3.16 -14.34
C ALA A 168 -10.77 -3.60 -13.08
N GLN A 169 -9.44 -3.46 -13.13
CA GLN A 169 -8.53 -3.78 -12.03
C GLN A 169 -8.89 -3.03 -10.73
N THR A 170 -9.48 -1.85 -10.88
CA THR A 170 -9.91 -0.97 -9.79
C THR A 170 -11.40 -0.68 -9.89
N GLU A 171 -12.17 -1.24 -8.96
CA GLU A 171 -13.47 -0.70 -8.56
C GLU A 171 -13.31 -0.03 -7.19
N ILE A 172 -13.49 1.29 -7.17
CA ILE A 172 -13.41 2.10 -5.96
C ILE A 172 -14.78 2.08 -5.28
N GLY A 173 -14.84 1.49 -4.09
CA GLY A 173 -16.08 1.29 -3.32
C GLY A 173 -16.53 -0.16 -3.34
N GLY A 174 -16.38 -0.83 -2.18
CA GLY A 174 -16.74 -2.24 -2.03
C GLY A 174 -15.64 -3.08 -1.38
N ASN A 175 -15.00 -2.61 -0.30
CA ASN A 175 -14.13 -3.48 0.51
C ASN A 175 -14.85 -4.76 0.97
N GLU A 176 -16.18 -4.74 1.03
CA GLU A 176 -17.07 -5.88 1.29
C GLU A 176 -17.09 -6.91 0.14
N ARG A 177 -16.61 -6.55 -1.05
CA ARG A 177 -16.56 -7.39 -2.25
C ARG A 177 -15.20 -8.08 -2.46
N TYR A 178 -14.28 -8.00 -1.50
CA TYR A 178 -12.98 -8.66 -1.61
C TYR A 178 -12.70 -9.64 -0.48
N VAL A 179 -12.30 -10.86 -0.86
CA VAL A 179 -11.98 -11.95 0.07
C VAL A 179 -10.52 -12.35 -0.09
N ALA A 180 -9.75 -12.25 1.00
CA ALA A 180 -8.36 -12.69 1.02
C ALA A 180 -8.27 -14.22 1.11
N LEU A 181 -7.67 -14.85 0.10
CA LEU A 181 -7.60 -16.32 -0.01
C LEU A 181 -6.17 -16.82 -0.20
N CYS A 182 -5.94 -18.08 0.15
CA CYS A 182 -4.75 -18.79 -0.30
C CYS A 182 -4.91 -19.12 -1.79
N ARG A 183 -3.80 -19.33 -2.50
CA ARG A 183 -3.83 -19.61 -3.95
C ARG A 183 -4.74 -20.79 -4.33
N ARG A 184 -4.79 -21.84 -3.51
CA ARG A 184 -5.64 -23.01 -3.75
C ARG A 184 -7.12 -22.61 -3.84
N HIS A 185 -7.64 -21.98 -2.77
CA HIS A 185 -9.04 -21.58 -2.71
C HIS A 185 -9.40 -20.46 -3.69
N PHE A 186 -8.42 -19.60 -4.02
CA PHE A 186 -8.59 -18.64 -5.11
C PHE A 186 -8.83 -19.34 -6.45
N SER A 187 -8.02 -20.34 -6.79
CA SER A 187 -8.16 -21.11 -8.04
C SER A 187 -9.46 -21.91 -8.06
N GLU A 188 -9.79 -22.59 -6.95
CA GLU A 188 -11.07 -23.30 -6.78
C GLU A 188 -12.28 -22.38 -6.97
N ALA A 189 -12.26 -21.18 -6.37
CA ALA A 189 -13.33 -20.20 -6.52
C ALA A 189 -13.46 -19.69 -7.97
N LEU A 190 -12.35 -19.65 -8.70
CA LEU A 190 -12.35 -19.32 -10.12
C LEU A 190 -12.62 -20.53 -11.02
N ASN A 191 -12.89 -21.74 -10.51
CA ASN A 191 -13.03 -22.95 -11.32
C ASN A 191 -11.83 -23.19 -12.28
N ASP A 192 -10.62 -22.86 -11.83
CA ASP A 192 -9.34 -23.13 -12.51
C ASP A 192 -8.61 -24.34 -11.90
#